data_AF-A0A0S6WZ69-F1
#
_entry.id   AF-A0A0S6WZ69-F1
#
_cell.length_a   1.000
_cell.length_b   1.000
_cell.length_c   1.000
_cell.angle_alpha   90.00
_cell.angle_beta   90.00
_cell.angle_gamma   90.00
#
_symmetry.space_group_name_H-M   'P 1'
#
loop_
_entity.id
_entity.type
_entity.pdbx_description
1 polymer ?
#
loop_
_entity_poly.entity_id
_entity_poly.type
_entity_poly.pdbx_seq_one_letter_code
_entity_poly.pdbx_strand_id
1 'polypeptide(L)'
;MEEAGVRLGDLEPVSNIWPIPPVSTERVQIYLAPYSAEDRIGPGGGCPEENEQIAACEWNFDTLRELTFAGQLTDAKTLIAVQALMLRHPELWRPLRND
;
A
#
# COMPACT_ATOMS: atom_id res chain seq x y z
N MET A 1 -0.21 6.75 -11.51
CA MET A 1 -0.82 7.94 -12.14
C MET A 1 -2.33 7.95 -11.98
N GLU A 2 -3.04 6.90 -12.39
CA GLU A 2 -4.51 6.88 -12.48
C GLU A 2 -5.22 6.73 -11.12
N GLU A 3 -4.92 5.70 -10.33
CA GLU A 3 -5.61 5.47 -9.05
C GLU A 3 -5.10 6.36 -7.90
N ALA A 4 -3.79 6.35 -7.63
CA ALA A 4 -3.21 7.06 -6.48
C ALA A 4 -2.66 8.47 -6.81
N GLY A 5 -2.61 8.86 -8.09
CA GLY A 5 -2.10 10.19 -8.47
C GLY A 5 -0.60 10.38 -8.28
N VAL A 6 0.17 9.33 -8.00
CA VAL A 6 1.62 9.38 -7.76
C VAL A 6 2.43 8.77 -8.90
N ARG A 7 3.64 9.30 -9.08
CA ARG A 7 4.72 8.70 -9.89
C ARG A 7 5.59 7.88 -8.95
N LEU A 8 5.74 6.58 -9.22
CA LEU A 8 6.60 5.73 -8.39
C LEU A 8 8.04 5.74 -8.93
N GLY A 9 8.99 5.71 -8.00
CA GLY A 9 10.41 5.49 -8.27
C GLY A 9 10.78 4.01 -8.11
N ASP A 10 11.76 3.75 -7.24
CA ASP A 10 12.25 2.40 -6.97
C ASP A 10 11.16 1.51 -6.35
N LEU A 11 11.02 0.31 -6.92
CA LEU A 11 10.09 -0.71 -6.44
C LEU A 11 10.86 -1.80 -5.70
N GLU A 12 10.46 -2.07 -4.47
CA GLU A 12 10.95 -3.19 -3.68
C GLU A 12 10.00 -4.40 -3.82
N PRO A 13 10.44 -5.54 -4.40
CA PRO A 13 9.60 -6.72 -4.51
C PRO A 13 9.33 -7.37 -3.14
N VAL A 14 8.07 -7.60 -2.83
CA VAL A 14 7.65 -8.30 -1.60
C VAL A 14 7.46 -9.79 -1.86
N SER A 15 6.48 -10.16 -2.68
CA SER A 15 6.15 -11.55 -2.99
C SER A 15 5.22 -11.67 -4.20
N ASN A 16 5.25 -12.82 -4.86
CA ASN A 16 4.35 -13.20 -5.95
C ASN A 16 3.38 -14.29 -5.47
N ILE A 17 2.17 -13.91 -5.08
CA ILE A 17 1.25 -14.79 -4.36
C ILE A 17 0.11 -15.30 -5.24
N TRP A 18 -0.41 -16.48 -4.91
CA TRP A 18 -1.76 -16.90 -5.29
C TRP A 18 -2.70 -16.51 -4.15
N PRO A 19 -3.57 -15.50 -4.32
CA PRO A 19 -4.40 -15.01 -3.22
C PRO A 19 -5.44 -16.05 -2.78
N ILE A 20 -5.98 -16.83 -3.71
CA ILE A 20 -6.97 -17.87 -3.43
C ILE A 20 -6.70 -19.11 -4.31
N PRO A 21 -5.68 -19.93 -3.98
CA PRO A 21 -5.22 -21.03 -4.85
C PRO A 21 -6.32 -22.02 -5.27
N PRO A 22 -7.31 -22.38 -4.42
CA PRO A 22 -8.39 -23.28 -4.83
C PRO A 22 -9.39 -22.69 -5.82
N VAL A 23 -9.44 -21.36 -5.97
CA VAL A 23 -10.50 -20.65 -6.72
C VAL A 23 -9.96 -19.95 -7.97
N SER A 24 -8.75 -19.39 -7.89
CA SER A 24 -8.17 -18.60 -8.98
C SER A 24 -6.70 -18.97 -9.20
N THR A 25 -6.32 -19.05 -10.47
CA THR A 25 -4.92 -19.18 -10.90
C THR A 25 -4.22 -17.82 -11.01
N GLU A 26 -4.95 -16.72 -10.81
CA GLU A 26 -4.40 -15.36 -10.79
C GLU A 26 -3.25 -15.28 -9.79
N ARG A 27 -2.21 -14.56 -10.22
CA ARG A 27 -1.05 -14.24 -9.40
C ARG A 27 -0.98 -12.75 -9.16
N VAL A 28 -0.69 -12.36 -7.92
CA VAL A 28 -0.58 -10.97 -7.51
C VAL A 28 0.84 -10.73 -7.02
N GLN A 29 1.55 -9.85 -7.71
CA GLN A 29 2.85 -9.39 -7.28
C GLN A 29 2.69 -8.15 -6.41
N ILE A 30 3.22 -8.22 -5.19
CA ILE A 30 3.20 -7.11 -4.23
C ILE A 30 4.58 -6.42 -4.25
N TYR A 31 4.57 -5.10 -4.21
CA TYR A 31 5.74 -4.24 -4.10
C TYR A 31 5.54 -3.21 -2.98
N LEU A 32 6.65 -2.71 -2.43
CA LEU A 32 6.70 -1.46 -1.66
C LEU A 32 7.41 -0.40 -2.49
N ALA A 33 6.99 0.85 -2.35
CA ALA A 33 7.62 1.96 -3.04
C ALA A 33 7.52 3.22 -2.18
N PRO A 34 8.64 3.91 -1.89
CA PRO A 34 8.57 5.22 -1.26
C PRO A 34 8.02 6.24 -2.25
N TYR A 35 7.31 7.24 -1.73
CA TYR A 35 6.94 8.43 -2.47
C TYR A 35 6.94 9.64 -1.54
N SER A 36 7.04 10.82 -2.13
CA SER A 36 7.03 12.12 -1.46
C SER A 36 5.97 13.04 -2.05
N ALA A 37 5.85 14.25 -1.49
CA ALA A 37 4.95 15.27 -2.06
C ALA A 37 5.33 15.66 -3.50
N GLU A 38 6.61 15.58 -3.87
CA GLU A 38 7.12 15.93 -5.20
C GLU A 38 6.74 14.89 -6.27
N ASP A 39 6.39 13.69 -5.84
CA ASP A 39 5.98 12.58 -6.70
C ASP A 39 4.50 12.64 -7.11
N ARG A 40 3.74 13.57 -6.54
CA ARG A 40 2.34 13.78 -6.92
C ARG A 40 2.22 14.42 -8.30
N ILE A 41 1.45 13.77 -9.15
CA ILE A 41 1.19 14.19 -10.53
C ILE A 41 -0.29 14.39 -10.85
N GLY A 42 -1.17 14.07 -9.90
CA GLY A 42 -2.61 14.28 -10.01
C GLY A 42 -3.35 13.93 -8.73
N PRO A 43 -4.67 14.13 -8.69
CA PRO A 43 -5.50 13.81 -7.53
C PRO A 43 -5.69 12.29 -7.30
N GLY A 44 -5.38 11.46 -8.30
CA GLY A 44 -5.78 10.05 -8.31
C GLY A 44 -7.29 9.90 -8.54
N GLY A 45 -7.87 8.78 -8.11
CA GLY A 45 -9.30 8.49 -8.18
C GLY A 45 -9.74 7.56 -9.31
N GLY A 46 -8.79 6.96 -10.04
CA GLY A 46 -9.09 6.02 -11.14
C GLY A 46 -9.44 6.74 -12.44
N CYS A 47 -9.88 5.98 -13.45
CA CYS A 47 -10.23 6.51 -14.75
C CYS A 47 -11.73 6.85 -14.84
N PRO A 48 -12.12 8.10 -15.19
CA PRO A 48 -13.54 8.45 -15.34
C PRO A 48 -14.27 7.59 -16.38
N GLU A 49 -13.54 7.06 -17.38
CA GLU A 49 -14.09 6.25 -18.47
C GLU A 49 -14.29 4.78 -18.07
N GLU A 50 -13.63 4.32 -17.01
CA GLU A 50 -13.70 2.92 -16.55
C GLU A 50 -14.76 2.68 -15.46
N ASN A 51 -15.51 3.74 -15.10
CA ASN A 51 -16.60 3.70 -14.14
C ASN A 51 -16.20 3.12 -12.77
N GLU A 52 -14.95 3.36 -12.37
CA GLU A 52 -14.38 2.98 -11.09
C GLU A 52 -14.78 3.98 -10.00
N GLN A 53 -15.14 3.47 -8.82
CA GLN A 53 -15.48 4.29 -7.64
C GLN A 53 -14.33 4.23 -6.63
N ILE A 54 -13.21 4.87 -6.97
CA ILE A 54 -11.97 4.82 -6.19
C ILE A 54 -11.68 6.20 -5.61
N ALA A 55 -11.20 6.23 -4.36
CA ALA A 55 -10.67 7.42 -3.73
C ALA A 55 -9.29 7.13 -3.15
N ALA A 56 -8.32 8.01 -3.41
CA ALA A 56 -7.00 7.92 -2.79
C ALA A 56 -7.08 8.36 -1.32
N CYS A 57 -6.61 7.50 -0.41
CA CYS A 57 -6.61 7.75 1.03
C CYS A 57 -5.18 7.67 1.56
N GLU A 58 -4.80 8.62 2.40
CA GLU A 58 -3.51 8.62 3.10
C GLU A 58 -3.69 8.37 4.58
N TRP A 59 -2.93 7.42 5.11
CA TRP A 59 -2.96 7.00 6.49
C TRP A 59 -1.58 7.19 7.09
N ASN A 60 -1.53 7.74 8.30
CA ASN A 60 -0.26 7.75 9.04
C ASN A 60 0.13 6.32 9.45
N PHE A 61 1.42 6.08 9.68
CA PHE A 61 1.94 4.74 10.00
C PHE A 61 1.41 4.16 11.31
N ASP A 62 1.11 5.00 12.31
CA ASP A 62 0.55 4.55 13.58
C ASP A 62 -0.87 4.02 13.41
N THR A 63 -1.71 4.70 12.63
CA THR A 63 -3.07 4.23 12.32
C THR A 63 -3.04 2.93 11.52
N LEU A 64 -2.15 2.79 10.53
CA LEU A 64 -2.00 1.53 9.80
C LEU A 64 -1.62 0.37 10.74
N ARG A 65 -0.72 0.62 11.71
CA ARG A 65 -0.34 -0.37 12.72
C ARG A 65 -1.52 -0.76 13.61
N GLU A 66 -2.29 0.22 14.08
CA GLU A 66 -3.49 -0.02 14.90
C GLU A 66 -4.53 -0.86 14.15
N LEU A 67 -4.88 -0.48 12.92
CA LEU A 67 -5.82 -1.22 12.08
C LEU A 67 -5.35 -2.65 11.81
N THR A 68 -4.05 -2.84 11.58
CA THR A 68 -3.44 -4.16 11.37
C THR A 68 -3.62 -5.05 12.59
N PHE A 69 -3.24 -4.57 13.78
CA PHE A 69 -3.34 -5.37 15.01
C PHE A 69 -4.77 -5.57 15.49
N ALA A 70 -5.68 -4.63 15.19
CA ALA A 70 -7.10 -4.77 15.47
C ALA A 70 -7.82 -5.71 14.50
N GLY A 71 -7.16 -6.20 13.44
CA GLY A 71 -7.79 -7.04 12.41
C GLY A 71 -8.80 -6.29 11.53
N GLN A 72 -8.65 -4.98 11.39
CA GLN A 72 -9.56 -4.09 10.66
C GLN A 72 -9.12 -3.84 9.21
N LEU A 73 -7.90 -4.25 8.82
CA LEU A 73 -7.50 -4.36 7.41
C LEU A 73 -8.00 -5.69 6.83
N THR A 74 -9.17 -5.67 6.23
CA THR A 74 -9.87 -6.88 5.74
C THR A 74 -9.52 -7.28 4.31
N ASP A 75 -8.87 -6.39 3.55
CA ASP A 75 -8.31 -6.75 2.24
C ASP A 75 -6.95 -7.44 2.39
N ALA A 76 -6.81 -8.62 1.79
CA ALA A 76 -5.62 -9.45 1.95
C ALA A 76 -4.36 -8.80 1.36
N LYS A 77 -4.46 -8.14 0.20
CA LYS A 77 -3.29 -7.53 -0.46
C LYS A 77 -2.78 -6.35 0.38
N THR A 78 -3.70 -5.54 0.90
CA THR A 78 -3.42 -4.43 1.80
C THR A 78 -2.78 -4.90 3.11
N LEU A 79 -3.36 -5.91 3.76
CA LEU A 79 -2.82 -6.48 4.99
C LEU A 79 -1.39 -7.00 4.78
N ILE A 80 -1.15 -7.75 3.70
CA ILE A 80 0.18 -8.29 3.38
C ILE A 80 1.18 -7.16 3.11
N ALA A 81 0.79 -6.14 2.35
CA ALA A 81 1.66 -5.00 2.05
C ALA A 81 2.06 -4.22 3.33
N VAL A 82 1.09 -3.94 4.21
CA VAL A 82 1.37 -3.25 5.49
C VAL A 82 2.25 -4.11 6.41
N GLN A 83 1.98 -5.41 6.53
CA GLN A 83 2.82 -6.32 7.30
C GLN A 83 4.24 -6.40 6.74
N ALA A 84 4.40 -6.43 5.41
CA ALA A 84 5.72 -6.39 4.78
C ALA A 84 6.45 -5.07 5.08
N LEU A 85 5.77 -3.93 4.99
CA LEU A 85 6.35 -2.63 5.34
C LEU A 85 6.82 -2.64 6.81
N MET A 86 6.00 -3.16 7.75
CA MET A 86 6.35 -3.26 9.18
C MET A 86 7.58 -4.14 9.44
N LEU A 87 7.70 -5.26 8.72
CA LEU A 87 8.81 -6.19 8.88
C LEU A 87 10.12 -5.69 8.26
N ARG A 88 10.03 -4.98 7.12
CA ARG A 88 11.21 -4.56 6.35
C ARG A 88 11.70 -3.16 6.69
N HIS A 89 10.79 -2.29 7.15
CA HIS A 89 11.06 -0.89 7.49
C HIS A 89 10.67 -0.52 8.92
N PRO A 90 11.08 -1.28 9.96
CA PRO A 90 10.68 -1.02 11.35
C PRO A 90 11.05 0.40 11.84
N GLU A 91 12.01 1.07 11.20
CA GLU A 91 12.38 2.46 11.45
C GLU A 91 11.25 3.46 11.23
N LEU A 92 10.29 3.19 10.33
CA LEU A 92 9.15 4.08 10.05
C LEU A 92 8.16 4.16 11.23
N TRP A 93 8.26 3.25 12.19
CA TRP A 93 7.42 3.19 13.39
C TRP A 93 8.16 3.59 14.67
N ARG A 94 9.42 3.99 14.57
CA ARG A 94 10.16 4.48 15.74
C ARG A 94 9.74 5.92 16.05
N PRO A 95 9.57 6.28 17.34
CA PRO A 95 9.44 7.68 17.70
C PRO A 95 10.68 8.43 17.19
N LEU A 96 10.47 9.61 16.59
CA LEU A 96 11.56 10.53 16.27
C LEU A 96 12.39 10.73 17.55
N ARG A 97 13.66 10.33 17.52
CA ARG A 97 14.57 10.67 18.60
C ARG A 97 14.79 12.17 18.54
N ASN A 98 14.34 12.87 19.58
CA ASN A 98 14.79 14.23 19.84
C ASN A 98 16.21 14.12 20.40
N ASP A 99 17.20 14.09 19.50
CA ASP A 99 18.60 14.32 19.84
C ASP A 99 18.87 15.83 19.92
#